data_AF-A0AA45BX40-F1
#
_entry.id   AF-A0AA45BX40-F1
#
_cell.length_a   1.000
_cell.length_b   1.000
_cell.length_c   1.000
_cell.angle_alpha   90.00
_cell.angle_beta   90.00
_cell.angle_gamma   90.00
#
_symmetry.space_group_name_H-M   'P 1'
#
loop_
_entity.id
_entity.type
_entity.pdbx_description
1 polymer ?
#
loop_
_entity_poly.entity_id
_entity_poly.type
_entity_poly.pdbx_seq_one_letter_code
_entity_poly.pdbx_strand_id
1 'polypeptide(L)'
;VEVLNPVRTRNSHPLFQVMLAFQNTPEATFNVPDLEASLEIQSVGSAKFDLTFEISESNRVDGTPNGLHGLLEFSTDLYKRETVQKLIERFILLLDDAEKHPDQSIGRLEILTLAERNTVLEKWNGGFQIVPEMTLPQLFEKQAHVNQNSIAVVFEDEKLTYEELNRKANKIARLLIAKGIGPDQLVALAMPRSLNMVVSLLAVLKAGAGYLPLDPDYPSDRISFMLHDAKPSCVLTNSDVEIECDEALKILVDDVNVIEEIEKYSEDNIDEMERMKPLSPSHIAYVIYTSGSTGRPKGVMIPHQNVVRLLGATDHWFQLDA
;
A
#
# COMPACT_ATOMS: atom_id res chain seq x y z
N VAL A 1 33.73 -16.11 -22.46
CA VAL A 1 33.92 -15.50 -21.12
C VAL A 1 35.07 -14.52 -21.12
N GLU A 2 36.27 -14.88 -21.61
CA GLU A 2 37.45 -14.00 -21.58
C GLU A 2 37.25 -12.66 -22.32
N VAL A 3 36.55 -12.67 -23.45
CA VAL A 3 36.23 -11.45 -24.22
C VAL A 3 35.27 -10.51 -23.48
N LEU A 4 34.32 -11.06 -22.72
CA LEU A 4 33.30 -10.28 -22.00
C LEU A 4 33.76 -9.84 -20.60
N ASN A 5 34.81 -10.48 -20.07
CA ASN A 5 35.40 -10.25 -18.75
C ASN A 5 34.40 -9.87 -17.63
N PRO A 6 33.33 -10.67 -17.41
CA PRO A 6 32.35 -10.36 -16.37
C PRO A 6 32.99 -10.50 -14.98
N VAL A 7 32.47 -9.74 -14.00
CA VAL A 7 32.88 -9.87 -12.60
C VAL A 7 32.64 -11.31 -12.14
N ARG A 8 33.71 -12.01 -11.78
CA ARG A 8 33.63 -13.39 -11.30
C ARG A 8 33.33 -13.38 -9.80
N THR A 9 32.21 -13.95 -9.42
CA THR A 9 31.86 -14.26 -8.03
C THR A 9 32.07 -15.75 -7.79
N ARG A 10 32.22 -16.17 -6.53
CA ARG A 10 32.33 -17.60 -6.19
C ARG A 10 30.99 -18.34 -6.16
N ASN A 11 29.88 -17.60 -6.19
CA ASN A 11 28.54 -18.13 -5.91
C ASN A 11 27.64 -18.15 -7.15
N SER A 12 28.11 -17.72 -8.31
CA SER A 12 27.32 -17.78 -9.54
C SER A 12 28.20 -18.01 -10.76
N HIS A 13 27.67 -18.74 -11.73
CA HIS A 13 28.34 -18.92 -13.00
C HIS A 13 28.34 -17.57 -13.78
N PRO A 14 29.45 -17.19 -14.43
CA PRO A 14 29.73 -15.80 -14.82
C PRO A 14 28.87 -15.21 -15.95
N LEU A 15 28.08 -16.02 -16.66
CA LEU A 15 27.30 -15.57 -17.83
C LEU A 15 25.81 -15.96 -17.77
N PHE A 16 25.50 -17.12 -17.22
CA PHE A 16 24.16 -17.66 -17.13
C PHE A 16 24.06 -18.57 -15.91
N GLN A 17 22.87 -18.69 -15.36
CA GLN A 17 22.58 -19.49 -14.16
C GLN A 17 21.63 -20.65 -14.46
N VAL A 18 20.87 -20.54 -15.56
CA VAL A 18 19.94 -21.57 -16.02
C VAL A 18 20.41 -22.10 -17.36
N MET A 19 20.57 -23.42 -17.47
CA MET A 19 20.85 -24.10 -18.72
C MET A 19 19.61 -24.86 -19.20
N LEU A 20 19.33 -24.79 -20.51
CA LEU A 20 18.37 -25.67 -21.17
C LEU A 20 19.10 -26.40 -22.29
N ALA A 21 19.14 -27.72 -22.20
CA ALA A 21 19.71 -28.61 -23.19
C ALA A 21 18.59 -29.45 -23.81
N PHE A 22 18.52 -29.47 -25.14
CA PHE A 22 17.60 -30.29 -25.90
C PHE A 22 18.37 -31.34 -26.70
N GLN A 23 18.06 -32.62 -26.49
CA GLN A 23 18.71 -33.76 -27.14
C GLN A 23 17.71 -34.49 -28.05
N ASN A 24 17.95 -34.43 -29.35
CA ASN A 24 17.15 -35.10 -30.38
C ASN A 24 17.95 -36.21 -31.10
N THR A 25 19.08 -36.65 -30.53
CA THR A 25 19.86 -37.75 -31.08
C THR A 25 19.22 -39.08 -30.66
N PRO A 26 18.95 -40.01 -31.59
CA PRO A 26 18.38 -41.30 -31.24
C PRO A 26 19.23 -42.03 -30.20
N GLU A 27 18.60 -42.59 -29.17
CA GLU A 27 19.29 -43.39 -28.17
C GLU A 27 19.98 -44.60 -28.83
N ALA A 28 21.24 -44.84 -28.47
CA ALA A 28 21.96 -46.01 -28.92
C ALA A 28 21.38 -47.26 -28.24
N THR A 29 20.66 -48.09 -29.00
CA THR A 29 20.16 -49.37 -28.49
C THR A 29 21.32 -50.33 -28.27
N PHE A 30 21.58 -50.72 -27.03
CA PHE A 30 22.60 -51.70 -26.69
C PHE A 30 21.99 -53.11 -26.75
N ASN A 31 21.95 -53.70 -27.94
CA ASN A 31 21.39 -55.04 -28.14
C ASN A 31 22.44 -56.11 -27.86
N VAL A 32 22.33 -56.78 -26.71
CA VAL A 32 23.08 -57.99 -26.37
C VAL A 32 22.14 -59.18 -26.49
N PRO A 33 22.51 -60.26 -27.22
CA PRO A 33 21.69 -61.47 -27.27
C PRO A 33 21.36 -61.99 -25.87
N ASP A 34 20.10 -62.35 -25.65
CA ASP A 34 19.59 -62.90 -24.39
C ASP A 34 19.70 -61.98 -23.16
N LEU A 35 19.93 -60.67 -23.35
CA LEU A 35 19.99 -59.67 -22.28
C LEU A 35 19.13 -58.44 -22.59
N GLU A 36 18.33 -58.00 -21.62
CA GLU A 36 17.64 -56.71 -21.68
C GLU A 36 18.52 -55.65 -21.01
N ALA A 37 18.87 -54.59 -21.75
CA ALA A 37 19.70 -53.49 -21.26
C ALA A 37 18.91 -52.18 -21.37
N SER A 38 18.95 -51.38 -20.30
CA SER A 38 18.37 -50.03 -20.25
C SER A 38 19.41 -49.03 -19.73
N LEU A 39 19.33 -47.79 -20.22
CA LEU A 39 20.10 -46.68 -19.68
C LEU A 39 19.37 -46.12 -18.47
N GLU A 40 20.06 -46.05 -17.33
CA GLU A 40 19.56 -45.37 -16.13
C GLU A 40 20.39 -44.11 -15.90
N ILE A 41 19.74 -42.95 -15.91
CA ILE A 41 20.39 -41.68 -15.59
C ILE A 41 20.42 -41.55 -14.06
N GLN A 42 21.62 -41.64 -13.49
CA GLN A 42 21.83 -41.44 -12.05
C GLN A 42 22.33 -40.03 -11.75
N SER A 43 21.79 -39.44 -10.67
CA SER A 43 22.31 -38.16 -10.16
C SER A 43 23.70 -38.35 -9.57
N VAL A 44 24.64 -37.50 -10.00
CA VAL A 44 26.01 -37.45 -9.46
C VAL A 44 26.11 -36.68 -8.12
N GLY A 45 24.98 -36.19 -7.59
CA GLY A 45 24.92 -35.51 -6.30
C GLY A 45 25.52 -34.09 -6.27
N SER A 46 25.83 -33.52 -7.44
CA SER A 46 26.36 -32.17 -7.58
C SER A 46 25.65 -31.44 -8.72
N ALA A 47 25.24 -30.19 -8.52
CA ALA A 47 24.68 -29.35 -9.57
C ALA A 47 25.76 -28.46 -10.20
N LYS A 48 25.79 -28.40 -11.55
CA LYS A 48 26.78 -27.57 -12.27
C LYS A 48 26.36 -26.10 -12.40
N PHE A 49 25.05 -25.86 -12.41
CA PHE A 49 24.40 -24.55 -12.50
C PHE A 49 23.27 -24.48 -11.47
N ASP A 50 22.65 -23.30 -11.33
CA ASP A 50 21.54 -23.12 -10.39
C ASP A 50 20.36 -24.02 -10.78
N LEU A 51 20.02 -24.06 -12.07
CA LEU A 51 19.05 -24.96 -12.69
C LEU A 51 19.56 -25.46 -14.06
N THR A 52 19.37 -26.75 -14.33
CA THR A 52 19.66 -27.36 -15.64
C THR A 52 18.47 -28.19 -16.09
N PHE A 53 17.79 -27.73 -17.15
CA PHE A 53 16.77 -28.50 -17.86
C PHE A 53 17.45 -29.34 -18.93
N GLU A 54 17.32 -30.65 -18.85
CA GLU A 54 17.70 -31.56 -19.92
C GLU A 54 16.44 -32.20 -20.46
N ILE A 55 16.16 -31.98 -21.74
CA ILE A 55 14.96 -32.44 -22.43
C ILE A 55 15.41 -33.29 -23.61
N SER A 56 14.84 -34.48 -23.78
CA SER A 56 15.10 -35.36 -24.89
C SER A 56 13.80 -35.76 -25.60
N GLU A 57 13.90 -35.96 -26.92
CA GLU A 57 12.82 -36.51 -27.73
C GLU A 57 12.89 -38.05 -27.73
N SER A 58 11.78 -38.71 -27.40
CA SER A 58 11.66 -40.17 -27.52
C SER A 58 10.92 -40.51 -28.81
N ASN A 59 11.42 -41.54 -29.50
CA ASN A 59 10.77 -42.12 -30.68
C ASN A 59 10.42 -43.59 -30.41
N ARG A 60 9.33 -44.05 -31.02
CA ARG A 60 8.95 -45.47 -31.04
C ARG A 60 9.88 -46.25 -31.97
N VAL A 61 9.83 -47.57 -31.88
CA VAL A 61 10.62 -48.50 -32.70
C VAL A 61 10.37 -48.31 -34.21
N ASP A 62 9.16 -47.86 -34.58
CA ASP A 62 8.80 -47.55 -35.97
C ASP A 62 9.22 -46.15 -36.44
N GLY A 63 9.93 -45.39 -35.59
CA GLY A 63 10.41 -44.04 -35.89
C GLY A 63 9.39 -42.94 -35.67
N THR A 64 8.19 -43.24 -35.15
CA THR A 64 7.19 -42.21 -34.84
C THR A 64 7.48 -41.51 -33.49
N PRO A 65 7.17 -40.20 -33.33
CA PRO A 65 7.39 -39.50 -32.07
C PRO A 65 6.59 -40.10 -30.91
N ASN A 66 7.24 -40.24 -29.75
CA ASN A 66 6.65 -40.75 -28.51
C ASN A 66 6.59 -39.68 -27.40
N GLY A 67 6.95 -38.43 -27.72
CA GLY A 67 6.88 -37.29 -26.82
C GLY A 67 8.26 -36.84 -26.32
N LEU A 68 8.24 -35.86 -25.41
CA LEU A 68 9.43 -35.32 -24.78
C LEU A 68 9.54 -35.87 -23.35
N HIS A 69 10.76 -36.25 -22.97
CA HIS A 69 11.11 -36.57 -21.59
C HIS A 69 12.18 -35.59 -21.12
N GLY A 70 12.29 -35.41 -19.82
CA GLY A 70 13.33 -34.54 -19.30
C GLY A 70 13.53 -34.65 -17.81
N LEU A 71 14.64 -34.11 -17.36
CA LEU A 71 14.99 -33.96 -15.96
C LEU A 71 15.39 -32.51 -15.69
N LEU A 72 15.20 -32.11 -14.44
CA LEU A 72 15.65 -30.82 -13.93
C LEU A 72 16.64 -31.07 -12.81
N GLU A 73 17.91 -30.81 -13.07
CA GLU A 73 18.95 -30.74 -12.04
C GLU A 73 18.94 -29.34 -11.41
N PHE A 74 19.13 -29.26 -10.09
CA PHE A 74 19.11 -28.00 -9.37
C PHE A 74 20.09 -27.98 -8.20
N SER A 75 20.59 -26.79 -7.86
CA SER A 75 21.38 -26.59 -6.65
C SER A 75 20.50 -26.60 -5.39
N THR A 76 20.77 -27.53 -4.47
CA THR A 76 20.03 -27.65 -3.21
C THR A 76 20.32 -26.51 -2.22
N ASP A 77 21.42 -25.78 -2.43
CA ASP A 77 21.74 -24.58 -1.65
C ASP A 77 20.80 -23.41 -2.00
N LEU A 78 20.17 -23.45 -3.18
CA LEU A 78 19.30 -22.41 -3.71
C LEU A 78 17.82 -22.83 -3.75
N TYR A 79 17.55 -24.10 -4.03
CA TYR A 79 16.20 -24.59 -4.25
C TYR A 79 15.82 -25.77 -3.37
N LYS A 80 14.59 -25.74 -2.88
CA LYS A 80 13.92 -26.91 -2.32
C LYS A 80 13.26 -27.70 -3.43
N ARG A 81 13.16 -29.02 -3.26
CA ARG A 81 12.53 -29.93 -4.25
C ARG A 81 11.11 -29.47 -4.60
N GLU A 82 10.33 -29.02 -3.62
CA GLU A 82 8.95 -28.59 -3.82
C GLU A 82 8.86 -27.31 -4.68
N THR A 83 9.86 -26.44 -4.59
CA THR A 83 9.96 -25.24 -5.43
C THR A 83 10.21 -25.64 -6.88
N VAL A 84 11.13 -26.58 -7.11
CA VAL A 84 11.51 -27.07 -8.43
C VAL A 84 10.36 -27.82 -9.10
N GLN A 85 9.63 -28.64 -8.34
CA GLN A 85 8.43 -29.31 -8.84
C GLN A 85 7.39 -28.32 -9.34
N LYS A 86 7.13 -27.24 -8.60
CA LYS A 86 6.23 -26.18 -9.05
C LYS A 86 6.75 -25.48 -10.31
N LEU A 87 8.06 -25.25 -10.43
CA LEU A 87 8.63 -24.67 -11.66
C LEU A 87 8.38 -25.56 -12.87
N ILE A 88 8.51 -26.89 -12.72
CA ILE A 88 8.20 -27.86 -13.79
C ILE A 88 6.70 -27.83 -14.14
N GLU A 89 5.82 -27.87 -13.14
CA GLU A 89 4.37 -27.80 -13.35
C GLU A 89 3.97 -26.54 -14.13
N ARG A 90 4.54 -25.39 -13.77
CA ARG A 90 4.30 -24.12 -14.46
C ARG A 90 4.90 -24.10 -15.87
N PHE A 91 6.07 -24.71 -16.07
CA PHE A 91 6.70 -24.80 -17.38
C PHE A 91 5.87 -25.65 -18.35
N ILE A 92 5.36 -26.79 -17.88
CA ILE A 92 4.45 -27.64 -18.66
C ILE A 92 3.17 -26.87 -19.00
N LEU A 93 2.56 -26.20 -18.01
CA LEU A 93 1.35 -25.41 -18.23
C LEU A 93 1.55 -24.30 -19.27
N LEU A 94 2.70 -23.63 -19.23
CA LEU A 94 3.08 -22.61 -20.22
C LEU A 94 3.20 -23.19 -21.63
N LEU A 95 3.83 -24.36 -21.78
CA LEU A 95 3.97 -25.04 -23.08
C LEU A 95 2.60 -25.49 -23.62
N ASP A 96 1.75 -26.07 -22.76
CA ASP A 96 0.40 -26.49 -23.13
C ASP A 96 -0.47 -25.31 -23.58
N ASP A 97 -0.35 -24.16 -22.93
CA ASP A 97 -1.11 -22.95 -23.29
C ASP A 97 -0.58 -22.32 -24.58
N ALA A 98 0.73 -22.31 -24.78
CA ALA A 98 1.36 -21.84 -26.01
C ALA A 98 0.99 -22.69 -27.23
N GLU A 99 0.89 -24.02 -27.06
CA GLU A 99 0.45 -24.94 -28.11
C GLU A 99 -0.99 -24.68 -28.53
N LYS A 100 -1.89 -24.48 -27.56
CA LYS A 100 -3.31 -24.21 -27.82
C LYS A 100 -3.56 -22.83 -28.42
N HIS A 101 -2.67 -21.88 -28.13
CA HIS A 101 -2.82 -20.47 -28.51
C HIS A 101 -1.54 -19.91 -29.17
N PRO A 102 -1.14 -20.41 -30.37
CA PRO A 102 0.16 -20.08 -30.97
C PRO A 102 0.32 -18.61 -31.37
N ASP A 103 -0.79 -17.92 -31.66
CA ASP A 103 -0.80 -16.49 -32.03
C ASP A 103 -0.97 -15.55 -30.82
N GLN A 104 -1.05 -16.10 -29.59
CA GLN A 104 -1.21 -15.31 -28.38
C GLN A 104 0.08 -14.59 -28.00
N SER A 105 -0.04 -13.35 -27.54
CA SER A 105 1.10 -12.62 -26.97
C SER A 105 1.67 -13.37 -25.76
N ILE A 106 3.00 -13.53 -25.71
CA ILE A 106 3.72 -14.27 -24.65
C ILE A 106 3.29 -13.82 -23.24
N GLY A 107 3.07 -12.52 -23.04
CA GLY A 107 2.67 -11.96 -21.73
C GLY A 107 1.24 -12.31 -21.29
N ARG A 108 0.46 -13.00 -22.11
CA ARG A 108 -0.88 -13.50 -21.78
C ARG A 108 -0.94 -15.00 -21.53
N LEU A 109 0.13 -15.72 -21.84
CA LEU A 109 0.18 -17.16 -21.58
C LEU A 109 0.10 -17.42 -20.07
N GLU A 110 -0.70 -18.42 -19.69
CA GLU A 110 -0.88 -18.78 -18.29
C GLU A 110 0.40 -19.44 -17.75
N ILE A 111 0.77 -19.08 -16.52
CA ILE A 111 1.93 -19.65 -15.82
C ILE A 111 1.56 -20.08 -14.42
N LEU A 112 0.43 -19.62 -13.88
CA LEU A 112 0.00 -20.02 -12.55
C LEU A 112 -0.90 -21.24 -12.67
N THR A 113 -0.65 -22.22 -11.81
CA THR A 113 -1.60 -23.32 -11.66
C THR A 113 -2.92 -22.78 -11.11
N LEU A 114 -4.03 -23.50 -11.33
CA LEU A 114 -5.34 -23.11 -10.79
C LEU A 114 -5.31 -22.89 -9.27
N ALA A 115 -4.55 -23.71 -8.55
CA ALA A 115 -4.39 -23.60 -7.09
C ALA A 115 -3.63 -22.33 -6.68
N GLU A 116 -2.61 -21.93 -7.44
CA GLU A 116 -1.84 -20.70 -7.22
C GLU A 116 -2.67 -19.48 -7.54
N ARG A 117 -3.35 -19.48 -8.69
CA ARG A 117 -4.28 -18.41 -9.08
C ARG A 117 -5.36 -18.20 -8.02
N ASN A 118 -5.98 -19.29 -7.55
CA ASN A 118 -6.96 -19.23 -6.46
C ASN A 118 -6.36 -18.70 -5.15
N THR A 119 -5.09 -19.00 -4.87
CA THR A 119 -4.41 -18.46 -3.68
C THR A 119 -4.22 -16.95 -3.78
N VAL A 120 -3.78 -16.44 -4.94
CA VAL A 120 -3.58 -15.00 -5.16
C VAL A 120 -4.90 -14.25 -5.17
N LEU A 121 -5.93 -14.79 -5.84
CA LEU A 121 -7.20 -14.09 -6.04
C LEU A 121 -8.15 -14.20 -4.84
N GLU A 122 -8.18 -15.34 -4.16
CA GLU A 122 -9.17 -15.58 -3.09
C GLU A 122 -8.52 -15.60 -1.72
N LYS A 123 -7.44 -16.37 -1.54
CA LYS A 123 -6.87 -16.59 -0.19
C LYS A 123 -6.14 -15.37 0.34
N TRP A 124 -5.43 -14.64 -0.51
CA TRP A 124 -4.66 -13.45 -0.09
C TRP A 124 -5.52 -12.19 0.02
N ASN A 125 -6.62 -12.09 -0.74
CA ASN A 125 -7.44 -10.89 -0.78
C ASN A 125 -8.34 -10.70 0.45
N GLY A 126 -8.29 -11.60 1.43
CA GLY A 126 -9.09 -11.52 2.65
C GLY A 126 -10.59 -11.55 2.38
N GLY A 127 -11.40 -11.51 3.45
CA GLY A 127 -12.85 -11.38 3.32
C GLY A 127 -13.25 -9.94 3.00
N PHE A 128 -14.32 -9.76 2.22
CA PHE A 128 -15.01 -8.48 2.14
C PHE A 128 -15.56 -8.11 3.51
N GLN A 129 -15.11 -6.98 4.05
CA GLN A 129 -15.73 -6.39 5.24
C GLN A 129 -16.63 -5.24 4.84
N ILE A 130 -17.85 -5.25 5.36
CA ILE A 130 -18.76 -4.11 5.25
C ILE A 130 -18.25 -3.04 6.22
N VAL A 131 -17.85 -1.91 5.66
CA VAL A 131 -17.38 -0.75 6.42
C VAL A 131 -18.54 0.25 6.51
N PRO A 132 -18.80 0.87 7.69
CA PRO A 132 -19.82 1.89 7.80
C PRO A 132 -19.57 3.06 6.84
N GLU A 133 -20.62 3.52 6.16
CA GLU A 133 -20.60 4.74 5.34
C GLU A 133 -20.69 5.99 6.22
N MET A 134 -19.70 6.17 7.10
CA MET A 134 -19.63 7.28 8.04
C MET A 134 -18.35 8.09 7.81
N THR A 135 -18.40 9.35 8.23
CA THR A 135 -17.25 10.25 8.24
C THR A 135 -16.57 10.20 9.61
N LEU A 136 -15.32 10.66 9.68
CA LEU A 136 -14.56 10.71 10.94
C LEU A 136 -15.26 11.59 12.00
N PRO A 137 -15.80 12.78 11.67
CA PRO A 137 -16.60 13.56 12.62
C PRO A 137 -17.78 12.80 13.20
N GLN A 138 -18.57 12.11 12.37
CA GLN A 138 -19.74 11.35 12.83
C GLN A 138 -19.35 10.22 13.78
N LEU A 139 -18.25 9.50 13.48
CA LEU A 139 -17.73 8.45 14.38
C LEU A 139 -17.26 9.03 15.71
N PHE A 140 -16.53 10.16 15.67
CA PHE A 140 -16.07 10.83 16.88
C PHE A 140 -17.23 11.37 17.72
N GLU A 141 -18.25 11.98 17.11
CA GLU A 141 -19.42 12.52 17.81
C GLU A 141 -20.24 11.42 18.49
N LYS A 142 -20.39 10.27 17.82
CA LYS A 142 -21.01 9.08 18.44
C LYS A 142 -20.24 8.64 19.67
N GLN A 143 -18.92 8.58 19.56
CA GLN A 143 -18.04 8.20 20.66
C GLN A 143 -18.10 9.22 21.80
N ALA A 144 -18.10 10.51 21.49
CA ALA A 144 -18.16 11.57 22.47
C ALA A 144 -19.50 11.61 23.23
N HIS A 145 -20.60 11.24 22.56
CA HIS A 145 -21.89 11.09 23.22
C HIS A 145 -21.92 9.90 24.21
N VAL A 146 -21.25 8.79 23.89
CA VAL A 146 -21.22 7.59 24.75
C VAL A 146 -20.25 7.79 25.93
N ASN A 147 -19.08 8.37 25.68
CA ASN A 147 -17.96 8.46 26.61
C ASN A 147 -17.68 9.89 27.09
N GLN A 148 -18.73 10.68 27.32
CA GLN A 148 -18.67 12.13 27.58
C GLN A 148 -17.58 12.54 28.58
N ASN A 149 -17.54 11.89 29.74
CA ASN A 149 -16.63 12.22 30.85
C ASN A 149 -15.29 11.45 30.81
N SER A 150 -15.11 10.54 29.86
CA SER A 150 -13.85 9.80 29.71
C SER A 150 -12.79 10.70 29.09
N ILE A 151 -11.54 10.52 29.50
CA ILE A 151 -10.41 11.26 28.94
C ILE A 151 -10.18 10.83 27.48
N ALA A 152 -10.20 11.78 26.56
CA ALA A 152 -9.96 11.55 25.14
C ALA A 152 -8.50 11.84 24.77
N VAL A 153 -7.93 12.91 25.31
CA VAL A 153 -6.57 13.37 24.98
C VAL A 153 -5.86 13.81 26.25
N VAL A 154 -4.59 13.43 26.37
CA VAL A 154 -3.67 13.88 27.40
C VAL A 154 -2.45 14.48 26.70
N PHE A 155 -2.06 15.68 27.11
CA PHE A 155 -0.82 16.30 26.70
C PHE A 155 -0.18 16.95 27.91
N GLU A 156 0.99 16.46 28.31
CA GLU A 156 1.64 16.84 29.57
C GLU A 156 0.68 16.67 30.77
N ASP A 157 0.48 17.71 31.57
CA ASP A 157 -0.42 17.71 32.72
C ASP A 157 -1.88 18.06 32.37
N GLU A 158 -2.14 18.45 31.12
CA GLU A 158 -3.47 18.83 30.66
C GLU A 158 -4.22 17.64 30.03
N LYS A 159 -5.54 17.65 30.22
CA LYS A 159 -6.43 16.60 29.75
C LYS A 159 -7.71 17.21 29.20
N LEU A 160 -8.25 16.59 28.15
CA LEU A 160 -9.59 16.87 27.67
C LEU A 160 -10.42 15.59 27.71
N THR A 161 -11.63 15.71 28.24
CA THR A 161 -12.65 14.67 28.04
C THR A 161 -13.11 14.64 26.58
N TYR A 162 -13.80 13.58 26.19
CA TYR A 162 -14.43 13.53 24.86
C TYR A 162 -15.40 14.68 24.63
N GLU A 163 -16.20 15.04 25.65
CA GLU A 163 -17.15 16.14 25.55
C GLU A 163 -16.44 17.50 25.39
N GLU A 164 -15.40 17.76 26.20
CA GLU A 164 -14.63 19.01 26.12
C GLU A 164 -13.93 19.17 24.77
N LEU A 165 -13.31 18.10 24.28
CA LEU A 165 -12.68 18.07 22.96
C LEU A 165 -13.70 18.33 21.85
N ASN A 166 -14.87 17.69 21.92
CA ASN A 166 -15.92 17.85 20.93
C ASN A 166 -16.42 19.31 20.88
N ARG A 167 -16.74 19.90 22.03
CA ARG A 167 -17.23 21.28 22.16
C ARG A 167 -16.21 22.30 21.64
N LYS A 168 -14.94 22.17 22.05
CA LYS A 168 -13.86 23.05 21.56
C LYS A 168 -13.68 22.95 20.05
N ALA A 169 -13.70 21.74 19.50
CA ALA A 169 -13.58 21.53 18.06
C ALA A 169 -14.79 22.08 17.28
N ASN A 170 -16.01 21.98 17.83
CA ASN A 170 -17.22 22.54 17.22
C ASN A 170 -17.15 24.07 17.06
N LYS A 171 -16.64 24.79 18.06
CA LYS A 171 -16.46 26.26 17.98
C LYS A 171 -15.51 26.67 16.85
N ILE A 172 -14.34 26.02 16.76
CA ILE A 172 -13.38 26.30 15.68
C ILE A 172 -13.94 25.86 14.32
N ALA A 173 -14.67 24.74 14.24
CA ALA A 173 -15.31 24.30 13.01
C ALA A 173 -16.31 25.34 12.48
N ARG A 174 -17.11 25.95 13.36
CA ARG A 174 -18.03 27.04 12.98
C ARG A 174 -17.31 28.30 12.50
N LEU A 175 -16.17 28.65 13.11
CA LEU A 175 -15.32 29.71 12.59
C LEU A 175 -14.87 29.40 11.16
N LEU A 176 -14.34 28.20 10.91
CA LEU A 176 -13.89 27.78 9.57
C LEU A 176 -15.05 27.85 8.55
N ILE A 177 -16.22 27.31 8.90
CA ILE A 177 -17.44 27.38 8.08
C ILE A 177 -17.83 28.83 7.79
N ALA A 178 -17.80 29.71 8.79
CA ALA A 178 -18.12 31.13 8.63
C ALA A 178 -17.12 31.87 7.71
N LYS A 179 -15.87 31.39 7.61
CA LYS A 179 -14.89 31.87 6.63
C LYS A 179 -15.03 31.18 5.25
N GLY A 180 -16.06 30.36 5.05
CA GLY A 180 -16.36 29.68 3.78
C GLY A 180 -15.58 28.39 3.55
N ILE A 181 -15.01 27.80 4.61
CA ILE A 181 -14.21 26.58 4.55
C ILE A 181 -15.10 25.34 4.72
N GLY A 182 -14.98 24.35 3.84
CA GLY A 182 -15.78 23.14 3.90
C GLY A 182 -15.29 21.99 2.99
N PRO A 183 -16.18 21.08 2.56
CA PRO A 183 -15.82 19.92 1.75
C PRO A 183 -15.05 20.25 0.46
N ASP A 184 -14.10 19.36 0.11
CA ASP A 184 -13.12 19.48 -1.00
C ASP A 184 -12.09 20.61 -0.87
N GLN A 185 -12.06 21.32 0.26
CA GLN A 185 -11.02 22.29 0.55
C GLN A 185 -10.01 21.73 1.56
N LEU A 186 -8.82 22.33 1.56
CA LEU A 186 -7.74 21.96 2.47
C LEU A 186 -7.48 23.06 3.49
N VAL A 187 -7.25 22.65 4.73
CA VAL A 187 -6.69 23.51 5.78
C VAL A 187 -5.32 22.98 6.15
N ALA A 188 -4.30 23.81 5.98
CA ALA A 188 -2.98 23.52 6.48
C ALA A 188 -2.97 23.66 8.00
N LEU A 189 -2.58 22.62 8.71
CA LEU A 189 -2.38 22.61 10.16
C LEU A 189 -0.89 22.71 10.44
N ALA A 190 -0.47 23.83 11.00
CA ALA A 190 0.93 24.09 11.25
C ALA A 190 1.13 24.51 12.70
N MET A 191 1.21 23.54 13.59
CA MET A 191 1.26 23.74 15.03
C MET A 191 2.20 22.71 15.66
N PRO A 192 2.90 23.06 16.75
CA PRO A 192 3.57 22.06 17.57
C PRO A 192 2.53 21.12 18.21
N ARG A 193 3.02 19.96 18.69
CA ARG A 193 2.19 19.01 19.43
C ARG A 193 1.60 19.70 20.67
N SER A 194 0.28 19.69 20.77
CA SER A 194 -0.47 20.33 21.86
C SER A 194 -1.92 19.82 21.85
N LEU A 195 -2.71 20.13 22.89
CA LEU A 195 -4.16 19.92 22.85
C LEU A 195 -4.81 20.71 21.71
N ASN A 196 -4.36 21.96 21.48
CA ASN A 196 -4.88 22.81 20.41
C ASN A 196 -4.67 22.20 19.02
N MET A 197 -3.57 21.48 18.79
CA MET A 197 -3.35 20.75 17.53
C MET A 197 -4.45 19.70 17.29
N VAL A 198 -4.81 18.92 18.33
CA VAL A 198 -5.84 17.88 18.21
C VAL A 198 -7.23 18.48 18.05
N VAL A 199 -7.54 19.54 18.82
CA VAL A 199 -8.79 20.31 18.69
C VAL A 199 -8.92 20.87 17.26
N SER A 200 -7.86 21.48 16.74
CA SER A 200 -7.82 22.09 15.40
C SER A 200 -7.97 21.05 14.30
N LEU A 201 -7.30 19.90 14.43
CA LEU A 201 -7.45 18.78 13.50
C LEU A 201 -8.90 18.31 13.43
N LEU A 202 -9.52 18.07 14.59
CA LEU A 202 -10.91 17.65 14.65
C LEU A 202 -11.86 18.73 14.11
N ALA A 203 -11.58 20.01 14.37
CA ALA A 203 -12.36 21.14 13.87
C ALA A 203 -12.34 21.23 12.34
N VAL A 204 -11.17 21.02 11.71
CA VAL A 204 -11.03 20.97 10.24
C VAL A 204 -11.92 19.87 9.65
N LEU A 205 -11.84 18.66 10.23
CA LEU A 205 -12.67 17.53 9.79
C LEU A 205 -14.17 17.83 9.98
N LYS A 206 -14.55 18.45 11.10
CA LYS A 206 -15.95 18.81 11.42
C LYS A 206 -16.53 19.88 10.49
N ALA A 207 -15.70 20.85 10.08
CA ALA A 207 -16.04 21.80 9.02
C ALA A 207 -16.24 21.09 7.67
N GLY A 208 -15.70 19.89 7.52
CA GLY A 208 -15.79 19.04 6.33
C GLY A 208 -14.57 19.16 5.42
N ALA A 209 -13.59 19.98 5.78
CA ALA A 209 -12.35 20.14 5.02
C ALA A 209 -11.35 19.02 5.35
N GLY A 210 -10.42 18.78 4.43
CA GLY A 210 -9.28 17.91 4.67
C GLY A 210 -8.12 18.67 5.33
N TYR A 211 -7.41 18.06 6.27
CA TYR A 211 -6.23 18.70 6.84
C TYR A 211 -4.93 18.33 6.09
N LEU A 212 -4.02 19.30 5.99
CA LEU A 212 -2.65 19.13 5.51
C LEU A 212 -1.71 19.42 6.69
N PRO A 213 -1.11 18.42 7.34
CA PRO A 213 -0.16 18.67 8.40
C PRO A 213 1.13 19.27 7.83
N LEU A 214 1.55 20.40 8.38
CA LEU A 214 2.83 21.05 8.14
C LEU A 214 3.61 21.04 9.44
N ASP A 215 4.78 20.42 9.41
CA ASP A 215 5.70 20.44 10.54
C ASP A 215 6.42 21.80 10.57
N PRO A 216 6.25 22.63 11.62
CA PRO A 216 6.92 23.93 11.71
C PRO A 216 8.44 23.82 11.72
N ASP A 217 9.00 22.66 12.08
CA ASP A 217 10.46 22.43 12.11
C ASP A 217 11.03 22.14 10.71
N TYR A 218 10.20 22.05 9.67
CA TYR A 218 10.68 21.89 8.30
C TYR A 218 11.33 23.17 7.78
N PRO A 219 12.32 23.04 6.87
CA PRO A 219 12.87 24.20 6.18
C PRO A 219 11.77 25.01 5.50
N SER A 220 11.86 26.34 5.55
CA SER A 220 10.87 27.27 4.98
C SER A 220 10.55 26.93 3.52
N ASP A 221 11.56 26.66 2.68
CA ASP A 221 11.39 26.28 1.27
C ASP A 221 10.47 25.05 1.10
N ARG A 222 10.53 24.10 2.05
CA ARG A 222 9.69 22.90 2.02
C ARG A 222 8.24 23.23 2.39
N ILE A 223 8.04 24.08 3.39
CA ILE A 223 6.71 24.56 3.80
C ILE A 223 6.08 25.36 2.66
N SER A 224 6.82 26.32 2.10
CA SER A 224 6.37 27.14 0.96
C SER A 224 6.04 26.28 -0.26
N PHE A 225 6.85 25.26 -0.56
CA PHE A 225 6.53 24.31 -1.62
C PHE A 225 5.20 23.59 -1.38
N MET A 226 4.98 23.05 -0.17
CA MET A 226 3.75 22.33 0.16
C MET A 226 2.53 23.24 0.12
N LEU A 227 2.64 24.49 0.62
CA LEU A 227 1.57 25.48 0.54
C LEU A 227 1.23 25.85 -0.90
N HIS A 228 2.25 26.08 -1.74
CA HIS A 228 2.05 26.42 -3.14
C HIS A 228 1.46 25.28 -3.99
N ASP A 229 1.87 24.04 -3.72
CA ASP A 229 1.39 22.85 -4.41
C ASP A 229 -0.03 22.47 -3.97
N ALA A 230 -0.30 22.48 -2.66
CA ALA A 230 -1.61 22.08 -2.11
C ALA A 230 -2.68 23.18 -2.17
N LYS A 231 -2.28 24.46 -2.20
CA LYS A 231 -3.17 25.63 -2.22
C LYS A 231 -4.29 25.55 -1.18
N PRO A 232 -3.96 25.40 0.13
CA PRO A 232 -4.97 25.33 1.16
C PRO A 232 -5.77 26.64 1.22
N SER A 233 -7.07 26.55 1.52
CA SER A 233 -7.92 27.72 1.73
C SER A 233 -7.54 28.50 3.00
N CYS A 234 -6.93 27.80 3.96
CA CYS A 234 -6.56 28.36 5.25
C CYS A 234 -5.31 27.69 5.82
N VAL A 235 -4.49 28.46 6.53
CA VAL A 235 -3.45 27.99 7.44
C VAL A 235 -3.94 28.25 8.87
N LEU A 236 -4.12 27.17 9.63
CA LEU A 236 -4.49 27.21 11.04
C LEU A 236 -3.23 26.94 11.86
N THR A 237 -2.85 27.90 12.69
CA THR A 237 -1.57 27.90 13.42
C THR A 237 -1.69 28.63 14.76
N ASN A 238 -0.61 28.69 15.52
CA ASN A 238 -0.50 29.43 16.78
C ASN A 238 0.35 30.70 16.55
N SER A 239 0.25 31.66 17.45
CA SER A 239 0.98 32.93 17.40
C SER A 239 2.51 32.78 17.52
N ASP A 240 2.99 31.68 18.13
CA ASP A 240 4.39 31.35 18.29
C ASP A 240 5.02 30.66 17.05
N VAL A 241 4.22 30.35 16.04
CA VAL A 241 4.67 29.70 14.80
C VAL A 241 4.70 30.70 13.65
N GLU A 242 5.92 31.00 13.20
CA GLU A 242 6.16 31.86 12.04
C GLU A 242 6.03 31.08 10.73
N ILE A 243 4.93 31.30 10.02
CA ILE A 243 4.69 30.76 8.68
C ILE A 243 4.23 31.87 7.76
N GLU A 244 4.92 32.00 6.63
CA GLU A 244 4.58 32.87 5.52
C GLU A 244 3.55 32.20 4.62
N CYS A 245 2.40 32.84 4.44
CA CYS A 245 1.34 32.37 3.56
C CYS A 245 0.56 33.55 2.98
N ASP A 246 0.91 33.98 1.77
CA ASP A 246 0.29 35.16 1.14
C ASP A 246 -1.08 34.85 0.49
N GLU A 247 -1.26 33.61 0.01
CA GLU A 247 -2.45 33.22 -0.77
C GLU A 247 -3.60 32.65 0.08
N ALA A 248 -3.32 32.21 1.32
CA ALA A 248 -4.26 31.53 2.18
C ALA A 248 -4.69 32.39 3.38
N LEU A 249 -5.93 32.22 3.86
CA LEU A 249 -6.35 32.83 5.12
C LEU A 249 -5.49 32.29 6.27
N LYS A 250 -4.89 33.15 7.09
CA LYS A 250 -4.17 32.73 8.30
C LYS A 250 -5.04 32.93 9.53
N ILE A 251 -5.22 31.88 10.32
CA ILE A 251 -5.96 31.91 11.59
C ILE A 251 -5.01 31.48 12.71
N LEU A 252 -4.80 32.37 13.68
CA LEU A 252 -4.07 32.12 14.91
C LEU A 252 -5.08 31.69 15.98
N VAL A 253 -5.11 30.40 16.35
CA VAL A 253 -6.16 29.88 17.26
C VAL A 253 -6.05 30.38 18.70
N ASP A 254 -4.88 30.90 19.06
CA ASP A 254 -4.53 31.47 20.35
C ASP A 254 -4.58 33.01 20.35
N ASP A 255 -4.90 33.65 19.23
CA ASP A 255 -5.11 35.10 19.18
C ASP A 255 -6.37 35.48 19.97
N VAL A 256 -6.27 36.55 20.76
CA VAL A 256 -7.35 36.99 21.65
C VAL A 256 -8.65 37.30 20.87
N ASN A 257 -8.56 37.87 19.67
CA ASN A 257 -9.74 38.20 18.88
C ASN A 257 -10.39 36.94 18.32
N VAL A 258 -9.57 35.94 17.94
CA VAL A 258 -10.06 34.64 17.48
C VAL A 258 -10.73 33.90 18.63
N ILE A 259 -10.13 33.88 19.82
CA ILE A 259 -10.71 33.28 21.03
C ILE A 259 -12.07 33.95 21.34
N GLU A 260 -12.14 35.28 21.35
CA GLU A 260 -13.39 36.01 21.57
C GLU A 260 -14.44 35.79 20.46
N GLU A 261 -14.02 35.56 19.22
CA GLU A 261 -14.91 35.21 18.11
C GLU A 261 -15.48 33.80 18.30
N ILE A 262 -14.64 32.80 18.58
CA ILE A 262 -15.09 31.41 18.69
C ILE A 262 -16.00 31.17 19.89
N GLU A 263 -15.84 31.91 20.98
CA GLU A 263 -16.70 31.84 22.17
C GLU A 263 -18.15 32.30 21.89
N LYS A 264 -18.41 32.98 20.77
CA LYS A 264 -19.76 33.36 20.34
C LYS A 264 -20.49 32.23 19.61
N TYR A 265 -19.78 31.20 19.16
CA TYR A 265 -20.38 30.07 18.46
C TYR A 265 -20.94 29.03 19.43
N SER A 266 -22.00 28.33 19.01
CA SER A 266 -22.54 27.19 19.76
C SER A 266 -21.48 26.09 19.92
N GLU A 267 -21.58 25.35 21.02
CA GLU A 267 -20.75 24.18 21.32
C GLU A 267 -21.35 22.87 20.77
N ASP A 268 -22.59 22.90 20.26
CA ASP A 268 -23.32 21.73 19.75
C ASP A 268 -22.64 21.13 18.51
N ASN A 269 -22.96 19.89 18.15
CA ASN A 269 -22.45 19.29 16.91
C ASN A 269 -22.87 20.11 15.68
N ILE A 270 -22.07 20.04 14.62
CA ILE A 270 -22.29 20.81 13.38
C ILE A 270 -23.41 20.16 12.57
N ASP A 271 -24.52 20.89 12.39
CA ASP A 271 -25.62 20.43 11.54
C ASP A 271 -25.19 20.37 10.06
N GLU A 272 -25.79 19.47 9.29
CA GLU A 272 -25.50 19.35 7.85
C GLU A 272 -25.79 20.64 7.08
N MET A 273 -26.82 21.39 7.49
CA MET A 273 -27.23 22.65 6.87
C MET A 273 -26.31 23.82 7.20
N GLU A 274 -25.48 23.71 8.25
CA GLU A 274 -24.47 24.73 8.56
C GLU A 274 -23.32 24.71 7.55
N ARG A 275 -23.02 23.55 6.95
CA ARG A 275 -21.91 23.40 6.01
C ARG A 275 -22.27 23.96 4.64
N MET A 276 -21.27 24.47 3.93
CA MET A 276 -21.42 24.95 2.55
C MET A 276 -21.90 23.86 1.59
N LYS A 277 -21.58 22.59 1.88
CA LYS A 277 -22.02 21.39 1.15
C LYS A 277 -22.17 20.22 2.13
N PRO A 278 -23.01 19.21 1.84
CA PRO A 278 -23.06 17.99 2.62
C PRO A 278 -21.70 17.29 2.64
N LEU A 279 -21.25 16.88 3.83
CA LEU A 279 -20.05 16.08 3.99
C LEU A 279 -20.39 14.61 3.70
N SER A 280 -19.55 13.94 2.92
CA SER A 280 -19.70 12.51 2.59
C SER A 280 -18.39 11.75 2.82
N PRO A 281 -18.44 10.41 2.97
CA PRO A 281 -17.24 9.59 3.18
C PRO A 281 -16.19 9.66 2.04
N SER A 282 -16.58 10.10 0.84
CA SER A 282 -15.67 10.25 -0.30
C SER A 282 -14.85 11.54 -0.29
N HIS A 283 -15.22 12.52 0.54
CA HIS A 283 -14.46 13.76 0.68
C HIS A 283 -13.13 13.52 1.40
N ILE A 284 -12.14 14.36 1.09
CA ILE A 284 -10.78 14.29 1.62
C ILE A 284 -10.80 14.52 3.13
N ALA A 285 -10.25 13.57 3.89
CA ALA A 285 -9.99 13.73 5.32
C ALA A 285 -8.62 14.37 5.58
N TYR A 286 -7.60 13.96 4.82
CA TYR A 286 -6.27 14.56 4.92
C TYR A 286 -5.43 14.41 3.65
N VAL A 287 -4.36 15.20 3.58
CA VAL A 287 -3.31 15.09 2.57
C VAL A 287 -1.96 14.95 3.26
N ILE A 288 -1.23 13.87 2.99
CA ILE A 288 0.13 13.67 3.53
C ILE A 288 1.13 13.68 2.38
N TYR A 289 2.19 14.49 2.51
CA TYR A 289 3.28 14.52 1.54
C TYR A 289 4.27 13.39 1.77
N THR A 290 4.68 12.74 0.68
CA THR A 290 5.71 11.69 0.66
C THR A 290 6.90 12.14 -0.18
N SER A 291 8.09 11.57 0.05
CA SER A 291 9.36 12.03 -0.56
C SER A 291 9.40 11.96 -2.10
N GLY A 292 8.54 11.16 -2.74
CA GLY A 292 8.42 11.06 -4.19
C GLY A 292 9.66 10.47 -4.86
N SER A 293 9.50 9.45 -5.71
CA SER A 293 10.63 8.84 -6.45
C SER A 293 11.36 9.81 -7.39
N THR A 294 10.72 10.94 -7.74
CA THR A 294 11.26 12.00 -8.60
C THR A 294 12.01 13.09 -7.81
N GLY A 295 12.19 12.92 -6.50
CA GLY A 295 12.82 13.91 -5.60
C GLY A 295 11.94 15.13 -5.28
N ARG A 296 10.73 15.20 -5.86
CA ARG A 296 9.72 16.22 -5.54
C ARG A 296 8.64 15.58 -4.66
N PRO A 297 8.36 16.13 -3.47
CA PRO A 297 7.31 15.60 -2.62
C PRO A 297 5.95 15.61 -3.30
N LYS A 298 5.11 14.61 -3.01
CA LYS A 298 3.75 14.47 -3.56
C LYS A 298 2.73 14.34 -2.45
N GLY A 299 1.68 15.17 -2.50
CA GLY A 299 0.53 15.08 -1.59
C GLY A 299 -0.37 13.91 -1.93
N VAL A 300 -0.52 12.97 -1.00
CA VAL A 300 -1.44 11.83 -1.12
C VAL A 300 -2.74 12.21 -0.44
N MET A 301 -3.81 12.35 -1.22
CA MET A 301 -5.15 12.67 -0.73
C MET A 301 -5.85 11.40 -0.24
N ILE A 302 -6.29 11.40 1.02
CA ILE A 302 -6.97 10.26 1.65
C ILE A 302 -8.39 10.67 2.06
N PRO A 303 -9.43 10.06 1.46
CA PRO A 303 -10.81 10.27 1.87
C PRO A 303 -11.14 9.69 3.25
N HIS A 304 -12.23 10.16 3.87
CA HIS A 304 -12.71 9.62 5.14
C HIS A 304 -12.92 8.11 5.11
N GLN A 305 -13.58 7.59 4.07
CA GLN A 305 -13.88 6.16 3.93
C GLN A 305 -12.63 5.27 3.96
N ASN A 306 -11.47 5.77 3.49
CA ASN A 306 -10.23 5.01 3.51
C ASN A 306 -9.72 4.82 4.94
N VAL A 307 -9.83 5.87 5.76
CA VAL A 307 -9.45 5.83 7.18
C VAL A 307 -10.39 4.92 7.96
N VAL A 308 -11.71 5.06 7.75
CA VAL A 308 -12.72 4.22 8.40
C VAL A 308 -12.52 2.76 8.02
N ARG A 309 -12.26 2.47 6.73
CA ARG A 309 -11.96 1.12 6.27
C ARG A 309 -10.69 0.55 6.88
N LEU A 310 -9.61 1.34 6.96
CA LEU A 310 -8.37 0.90 7.58
C LEU A 310 -8.61 0.53 9.05
N LEU A 311 -9.18 1.44 9.84
CA LEU A 311 -9.40 1.21 11.27
C LEU A 311 -10.35 0.02 11.50
N GLY A 312 -11.46 -0.06 10.76
CA GLY A 312 -12.39 -1.19 10.85
C GLY A 312 -11.76 -2.53 10.45
N ALA A 313 -10.98 -2.57 9.36
CA ALA A 313 -10.29 -3.78 8.92
C ALA A 313 -9.23 -4.24 9.92
N THR A 314 -8.59 -3.31 10.62
CA THR A 314 -7.52 -3.61 11.58
C THR A 314 -7.98 -3.74 13.03
N ASP A 315 -9.27 -3.53 13.31
CA ASP A 315 -9.81 -3.51 14.68
C ASP A 315 -9.48 -4.80 15.45
N HIS A 316 -9.65 -5.96 14.80
CA HIS A 316 -9.33 -7.27 15.39
C HIS A 316 -7.86 -7.46 15.79
N TRP A 317 -6.93 -6.66 15.25
CA TRP A 317 -5.51 -6.69 15.64
C TRP A 317 -5.21 -5.77 16.82
N PHE A 318 -5.84 -4.60 16.86
CA PHE A 318 -5.49 -3.56 17.83
C PHE A 318 -6.43 -3.50 19.03
N GLN A 319 -7.66 -3.99 18.90
CA GLN A 319 -8.68 -4.02 19.94
C GLN A 319 -8.80 -2.66 20.64
N LEU A 320 -9.01 -1.61 19.83
CA LEU A 320 -9.11 -0.26 20.38
C LEU A 320 -10.33 -0.22 21.31
N ASP A 321 -10.10 0.12 22.58
CA ASP A 321 -11.17 0.23 23.56
C ASP A 321 -12.21 1.25 23.10
N ALA A 322 -13.47 0.83 23.05
CA ALA A 322 -14.62 1.67 22.76
C ALA A 322 -15.13 2.41 24.00
#